data_AF-A0A354Z1V6-F1
#
_entry.id   AF-A0A354Z1V6-F1
#
_cell.length_a   1.000
_cell.length_b   1.000
_cell.length_c   1.000
_cell.angle_alpha   90.00
_cell.angle_beta   90.00
_cell.angle_gamma   90.00
#
_symmetry.space_group_name_H-M   'P 1'
#
loop_
_entity.id
_entity.type
_entity.pdbx_description
1 polymer ?
#
loop_
_entity_poly.entity_id
_entity_poly.type
_entity_poly.pdbx_seq_one_letter_code
_entity_poly.pdbx_strand_id
1 'polypeptide(L)'
;RKPDQFDYGADVFVVELVGFSFLREFGVLLTAILLAGRTASAFTAQIGTMKSREEIDAIRTLGLDPMELLVLPRLLALLVMLPLLSVIAAMAGMLGGMAVAVLDIGMTPDLFINRLYETLQLRHYLVGLSKAPIFAMVIALVGCLEGFKVAGTAQSVGERTTSAVVQSISLVIVIDALAAVFFMEMGW
;
A
#
# COMPACT_ATOMS: atom_id res chain seq x y z
N ARG A 1 38.38 -21.14 -22.92
CA ARG A 1 37.36 -20.88 -21.88
C ARG A 1 36.96 -19.41 -22.00
N LYS A 2 36.09 -19.08 -22.97
CA LYS A 2 35.51 -17.74 -23.15
C LYS A 2 34.21 -17.73 -22.33
N PRO A 3 34.02 -16.78 -21.42
CA PRO A 3 32.75 -16.71 -20.72
C PRO A 3 31.81 -15.69 -21.44
N ASP A 4 30.51 -15.95 -21.34
CA ASP A 4 29.39 -14.98 -21.21
C ASP A 4 29.03 -13.93 -22.30
N GLN A 5 28.98 -14.28 -23.59
CA GLN A 5 28.39 -13.38 -24.62
C GLN A 5 26.86 -13.53 -24.83
N PHE A 6 26.18 -14.40 -24.07
CA PHE A 6 24.72 -14.64 -24.20
C PHE A 6 23.86 -14.06 -23.05
N ASP A 7 24.45 -13.60 -21.94
CA ASP A 7 23.68 -13.13 -20.76
C ASP A 7 23.54 -11.60 -20.62
N TYR A 8 24.35 -10.80 -21.32
CA TYR A 8 24.24 -9.32 -21.27
C TYR A 8 22.88 -8.78 -21.72
N GLY A 9 22.14 -9.53 -22.54
CA GLY A 9 20.78 -9.15 -22.94
C GLY A 9 19.76 -9.37 -21.82
N ALA A 10 19.91 -10.43 -21.02
CA ALA A 10 19.00 -10.80 -19.94
C ALA A 10 19.13 -9.89 -18.71
N ASP A 11 20.36 -9.50 -18.37
CA ASP A 11 20.64 -8.62 -17.21
C ASP A 11 20.07 -7.21 -17.37
N VAL A 12 19.93 -6.72 -18.61
CA VAL A 12 19.30 -5.43 -18.91
C VAL A 12 17.79 -5.49 -18.67
N PHE A 13 17.14 -6.62 -18.95
CA PHE A 13 15.72 -6.81 -18.66
C PHE A 13 15.42 -6.83 -17.16
N VAL A 14 16.39 -7.18 -16.31
CA VAL A 14 16.20 -7.15 -14.85
C VAL A 14 15.95 -5.72 -14.37
N VAL A 15 16.70 -4.74 -14.87
CA VAL A 15 16.54 -3.33 -14.50
C VAL A 15 15.20 -2.79 -14.99
N GLU A 16 14.79 -3.14 -16.21
CA GLU A 16 13.50 -2.75 -16.77
C GLU A 16 12.34 -3.37 -15.98
N LEU A 17 12.44 -4.65 -15.66
CA LEU A 17 11.40 -5.38 -14.94
C LEU A 17 11.26 -4.87 -13.50
N VAL A 18 12.37 -4.63 -12.80
CA VAL A 18 12.37 -4.04 -11.45
C VAL A 18 11.84 -2.61 -11.49
N GLY A 19 12.35 -1.76 -12.38
CA GLY A 19 11.92 -0.37 -12.49
C GLY A 19 10.43 -0.25 -12.83
N PHE A 20 9.98 -0.94 -13.88
CA PHE A 20 8.60 -0.88 -14.33
C PHE A 20 7.63 -1.51 -13.30
N SER A 21 7.90 -2.76 -12.88
CA SER A 21 6.96 -3.49 -12.02
C SER A 21 6.88 -2.87 -10.63
N PHE A 22 8.01 -2.41 -10.08
CA PHE A 22 8.02 -1.87 -8.74
C PHE A 22 7.37 -0.49 -8.65
N LEU A 23 7.61 0.38 -9.64
CA LEU A 23 7.04 1.73 -9.65
C LEU A 23 5.56 1.73 -10.02
N ARG A 24 5.13 0.81 -10.89
CA ARG A 24 3.75 0.75 -11.36
C ARG A 24 2.83 -0.02 -10.40
N GLU A 25 3.35 -1.09 -9.77
CA GLU A 25 2.50 -2.01 -9.00
C GLU A 25 3.00 -2.22 -7.57
N PHE A 26 4.19 -2.82 -7.39
CA PHE A 26 4.59 -3.33 -6.07
C PHE A 26 4.79 -2.23 -5.01
N GLY A 27 5.31 -1.05 -5.37
CA GLY A 27 5.58 0.00 -4.39
C GLY A 27 4.33 0.46 -3.65
N VAL A 28 3.24 0.71 -4.38
CA VAL A 28 1.96 1.14 -3.79
C VAL A 28 1.27 -0.04 -3.12
N LEU A 29 1.27 -1.23 -3.74
CA LEU A 29 0.62 -2.42 -3.21
C LEU A 29 1.23 -2.86 -1.86
N LEU A 30 2.56 -2.99 -1.78
CA LEU A 30 3.25 -3.40 -0.55
C LEU A 30 3.05 -2.37 0.57
N THR A 31 3.10 -1.08 0.25
CA THR A 31 2.81 0.00 1.21
C THR A 31 1.39 -0.14 1.76
N ALA A 32 0.41 -0.38 0.90
CA ALA A 32 -0.98 -0.58 1.30
C ALA A 32 -1.17 -1.83 2.17
N ILE A 33 -0.52 -2.95 1.85
CA ILE A 33 -0.59 -4.19 2.65
C ILE A 33 0.00 -3.96 4.06
N LEU A 34 1.15 -3.29 4.16
CA LEU A 34 1.76 -2.96 5.44
C LEU A 34 0.87 -2.02 6.27
N LEU A 35 0.27 -1.00 5.63
CA LEU A 35 -0.68 -0.11 6.31
C LEU A 35 -1.97 -0.81 6.72
N ALA A 36 -2.48 -1.75 5.92
CA ALA A 36 -3.64 -2.56 6.26
C ALA A 36 -3.38 -3.36 7.54
N GLY A 37 -2.20 -3.99 7.66
CA GLY A 37 -1.81 -4.70 8.87
C GLY A 37 -1.74 -3.79 10.10
N ARG A 38 -0.99 -2.69 10.03
CA ARG A 38 -0.72 -1.83 11.18
C ARG A 38 -1.87 -0.89 11.52
N THR A 39 -2.33 -0.13 10.53
CA THR A 39 -3.25 0.99 10.75
C THR A 39 -4.70 0.53 10.84
N ALA A 40 -5.14 -0.46 10.04
CA ALA A 40 -6.51 -0.98 10.18
C ALA A 40 -6.71 -1.67 11.55
N SER A 41 -5.71 -2.44 12.01
CA SER A 41 -5.70 -3.03 13.36
C SER A 41 -5.78 -1.95 14.44
N ALA A 42 -4.96 -0.91 14.33
CA ALA A 42 -4.95 0.18 15.31
C ALA A 42 -6.30 0.91 15.36
N PHE A 43 -6.90 1.21 14.20
CA PHE A 43 -8.21 1.87 14.14
C PHE A 43 -9.32 1.02 14.74
N THR A 44 -9.31 -0.28 14.42
CA THR A 44 -10.26 -1.27 14.95
C THR A 44 -10.15 -1.36 16.46
N ALA A 45 -8.93 -1.49 16.99
CA ALA A 45 -8.67 -1.59 18.43
C ALA A 45 -9.06 -0.30 19.17
N GLN A 46 -8.73 0.87 18.62
CA GLN A 46 -9.09 2.16 19.20
C GLN A 46 -10.61 2.36 19.27
N ILE A 47 -11.32 2.20 18.14
CA ILE A 47 -12.78 2.34 18.11
C ILE A 47 -13.45 1.26 18.96
N GLY A 48 -12.95 0.02 18.90
CA GLY A 48 -13.47 -1.08 19.71
C GLY A 48 -13.34 -0.82 21.22
N THR A 49 -12.22 -0.22 21.65
CA THR A 49 -12.01 0.16 23.06
C THR A 49 -12.93 1.31 23.45
N MET A 50 -13.07 2.34 22.60
CA MET A 50 -14.01 3.44 22.84
C MET A 50 -15.45 2.93 22.95
N LYS A 51 -15.82 1.95 22.12
CA LYS A 51 -17.13 1.29 22.19
C LYS A 51 -17.32 0.55 23.51
N SER A 52 -16.33 -0.21 23.95
CA SER A 52 -16.37 -0.93 25.23
C SER A 52 -16.46 -0.02 26.45
N ARG A 53 -16.06 1.24 26.32
CA ARG A 53 -16.10 2.27 27.36
C ARG A 53 -17.30 3.21 27.24
N GLU A 54 -18.24 2.90 26.35
CA GLU A 54 -19.42 3.73 26.05
C GLU A 54 -19.10 5.16 25.57
N GLU A 55 -17.84 5.42 25.15
CA GLU A 55 -17.42 6.74 24.66
C GLU A 55 -18.13 7.10 23.34
N ILE A 56 -18.45 6.11 22.51
CA ILE A 56 -19.19 6.31 21.25
C ILE A 56 -20.64 6.71 21.53
N ASP A 57 -21.27 6.12 22.55
CA ASP A 57 -22.63 6.45 22.93
C ASP A 57 -22.69 7.82 23.61
N ALA A 58 -21.67 8.19 24.38
CA ALA A 58 -21.51 9.54 24.90
C ALA A 58 -21.42 10.61 23.80
N ILE A 59 -20.73 10.32 22.68
CA ILE A 59 -20.69 11.23 21.52
C ILE A 59 -22.10 11.42 20.93
N ARG A 60 -22.88 10.34 20.83
CA ARG A 60 -24.26 10.39 20.30
C ARG A 60 -25.21 11.15 21.21
N THR A 61 -25.07 11.03 22.53
CA THR A 61 -25.91 11.78 23.48
C THR A 61 -25.62 13.28 23.45
N LEU A 62 -24.42 13.69 23.04
CA LEU A 62 -24.06 15.08 22.76
C LEU A 62 -24.62 15.61 21.42
N GLY A 63 -25.33 14.78 20.65
CA GLY A 63 -25.90 15.15 19.36
C GLY A 63 -24.90 15.21 18.20
N LEU A 64 -23.71 14.62 18.38
CA LEU A 64 -22.65 14.58 17.37
C LEU A 64 -22.62 13.23 16.65
N ASP A 65 -22.20 13.21 15.38
CA ASP A 65 -22.05 11.97 14.62
C ASP A 65 -20.66 11.34 14.83
N PRO A 66 -20.56 10.14 15.41
CA PRO A 66 -19.30 9.42 15.54
C PRO A 66 -18.60 9.14 14.19
N MET A 67 -19.35 9.03 13.09
CA MET A 67 -18.76 8.80 11.77
C MET A 67 -17.93 10.01 11.32
N GLU A 68 -18.47 11.22 11.46
CA GLU A 68 -17.76 12.44 11.12
C GLU A 68 -16.57 12.70 12.06
N LEU A 69 -16.73 12.44 13.36
CA LEU A 69 -15.69 12.73 14.34
C LEU A 69 -14.55 11.70 14.38
N LEU A 70 -14.83 10.43 14.10
CA LEU A 70 -13.83 9.36 14.21
C LEU A 70 -13.32 8.90 12.85
N VAL A 71 -14.20 8.70 11.87
CA VAL A 71 -13.85 8.05 10.60
C VAL A 71 -13.29 9.06 9.61
N LEU A 72 -13.97 10.20 9.43
CA LEU A 72 -13.55 11.22 8.46
C LEU A 72 -12.10 11.71 8.68
N PRO A 73 -11.66 12.13 9.88
CA PRO A 73 -10.27 12.58 10.06
C PRO A 73 -9.24 11.47 9.81
N ARG A 74 -9.57 10.22 10.16
CA ARG A 74 -8.70 9.05 9.91
C ARG A 74 -8.59 8.72 8.43
N LEU A 75 -9.71 8.82 7.71
CA LEU A 75 -9.79 8.64 6.27
C LEU A 75 -8.93 9.69 5.55
N LEU A 76 -9.10 10.97 5.89
CA LEU A 76 -8.32 12.07 5.33
C LEU A 76 -6.82 11.91 5.61
N ALA A 77 -6.45 11.50 6.83
CA ALA A 77 -5.07 11.22 7.19
C ALA A 77 -4.47 10.11 6.31
N LEU A 78 -5.19 9.00 6.10
CA LEU A 78 -4.74 7.89 5.26
C LEU A 78 -4.67 8.25 3.77
N LEU A 79 -5.61 9.05 3.28
CA LEU A 79 -5.65 9.54 1.90
C LEU A 79 -4.39 10.32 1.54
N VAL A 80 -3.82 11.08 2.48
CA VAL A 80 -2.57 11.83 2.29
C VAL A 80 -1.34 10.97 2.58
N MET A 81 -1.39 10.16 3.64
CA MET A 81 -0.22 9.39 4.09
C MET A 81 0.14 8.23 3.16
N LEU A 82 -0.84 7.53 2.57
CA LEU A 82 -0.55 6.37 1.74
C LEU A 82 0.20 6.75 0.45
N PRO A 83 -0.20 7.78 -0.32
CA PRO A 83 0.60 8.29 -1.44
C PRO A 83 2.00 8.70 -1.02
N LEU A 84 2.14 9.44 0.09
CA LEU A 84 3.44 9.89 0.58
C LEU A 84 4.38 8.72 0.93
N LEU A 85 3.85 7.72 1.65
CA LEU A 85 4.61 6.52 2.00
C LEU A 85 4.95 5.68 0.77
N SER A 86 4.08 5.65 -0.24
CA SER A 86 4.35 4.93 -1.48
C SER A 86 5.54 5.51 -2.25
N VAL A 87 5.75 6.83 -2.17
CA VAL A 87 6.94 7.50 -2.74
C VAL A 87 8.20 6.99 -2.03
N ILE A 88 8.16 6.93 -0.70
CA ILE A 88 9.27 6.44 0.12
C ILE A 88 9.55 4.97 -0.18
N ALA A 89 8.51 4.15 -0.30
CA ALA A 89 8.64 2.74 -0.66
C ALA A 89 9.24 2.56 -2.06
N ALA A 90 8.83 3.38 -3.04
CA ALA A 90 9.42 3.38 -4.38
C ALA A 90 10.92 3.71 -4.35
N MET A 91 11.32 4.75 -3.60
CA MET A 91 12.74 5.09 -3.42
C MET A 91 13.53 3.96 -2.76
N ALA A 92 13.00 3.37 -1.69
CA ALA A 92 13.63 2.24 -1.01
C ALA A 92 13.74 1.01 -1.93
N GLY A 93 12.72 0.73 -2.73
CA GLY A 93 12.71 -0.35 -3.72
C GLY A 93 13.76 -0.15 -4.82
N MET A 94 13.89 1.08 -5.33
CA MET A 94 14.93 1.42 -6.31
C MET A 94 16.35 1.25 -5.75
N LEU A 95 16.59 1.69 -4.51
CA LEU A 95 17.88 1.49 -3.83
C LEU A 95 18.16 -0.01 -3.58
N GLY A 96 17.15 -0.78 -3.19
CA GLY A 96 17.26 -2.23 -3.05
C GLY A 96 17.57 -2.93 -4.38
N GLY A 97 16.88 -2.55 -5.46
CA GLY A 97 17.13 -3.06 -6.81
C GLY A 97 18.54 -2.74 -7.31
N MET A 98 19.02 -1.51 -7.06
CA MET A 98 20.39 -1.10 -7.37
C MET A 98 21.42 -1.93 -6.58
N ALA A 99 21.20 -2.14 -5.28
CA ALA A 99 22.11 -2.92 -4.45
C ALA A 99 22.24 -4.36 -4.96
N VAL A 100 21.13 -5.01 -5.31
CA VAL A 100 21.14 -6.37 -5.89
C VAL A 100 21.83 -6.39 -7.25
N ALA A 101 21.54 -5.44 -8.13
CA ALA A 101 22.16 -5.37 -9.45
C ALA A 101 23.69 -5.18 -9.38
N VAL A 102 24.19 -4.43 -8.40
CA VAL A 102 25.63 -4.23 -8.21
C VAL A 102 26.29 -5.45 -7.58
N LEU A 103 25.66 -6.05 -6.56
CA LEU A 103 26.29 -7.11 -5.75
C LEU A 103 26.20 -8.50 -6.39
N ASP A 104 25.08 -8.82 -7.06
CA ASP A 104 24.81 -10.17 -7.56
C ASP A 104 25.02 -10.27 -9.08
N ILE A 105 24.62 -9.22 -9.82
CA ILE A 105 24.71 -9.19 -11.30
C ILE A 105 26.03 -8.56 -11.76
N GLY A 106 26.76 -7.85 -10.88
CA GLY A 106 28.03 -7.19 -11.23
C GLY A 106 27.88 -5.95 -12.12
N MET A 107 26.68 -5.37 -12.16
CA MET A 107 26.40 -4.16 -12.94
C MET A 107 27.05 -2.93 -12.29
N THR A 108 27.58 -2.00 -13.09
CA THR A 108 28.08 -0.73 -12.55
C THR A 108 26.92 0.19 -12.13
N PRO A 109 27.05 0.93 -11.01
CA PRO A 109 26.06 1.92 -10.56
C PRO A 109 25.58 2.89 -11.64
N ASP A 110 26.51 3.39 -12.46
CA ASP A 110 26.22 4.33 -13.54
C ASP A 110 25.37 3.70 -14.64
N LEU A 111 25.61 2.43 -14.96
CA LEU A 111 24.82 1.70 -15.95
C LEU A 111 23.38 1.50 -15.47
N PHE A 112 23.19 1.15 -14.19
CA PHE A 112 21.86 1.02 -13.59
C PHE A 112 21.08 2.34 -13.66
N ILE A 113 21.71 3.45 -13.26
CA ILE A 113 21.06 4.77 -13.24
C ILE A 113 20.68 5.22 -14.65
N ASN A 114 21.58 5.08 -15.64
CA ASN A 114 21.30 5.45 -17.02
C ASN A 114 20.12 4.65 -17.60
N ARG A 115 20.08 3.33 -17.37
CA ARG A 115 18.97 2.47 -17.80
C ARG A 115 17.67 2.79 -17.09
N LEU A 116 17.75 3.08 -15.80
CA LEU A 116 16.60 3.49 -15.02
C LEU A 116 15.99 4.78 -15.59
N TYR A 117 16.80 5.78 -15.97
CA TYR A 117 16.31 7.00 -16.61
C TYR A 117 15.67 6.77 -17.98
N GLU A 118 16.22 5.87 -18.80
CA GLU A 118 15.62 5.51 -20.10
C GLU A 118 14.25 4.82 -19.94
N THR A 119 14.08 4.04 -18.86
CA THR A 119 12.87 3.26 -18.59
C THR A 119 11.84 4.03 -17.77
N LEU A 120 12.28 5.00 -16.96
CA LEU A 120 11.46 5.81 -16.07
C LEU A 120 10.59 6.79 -16.84
N GLN A 121 9.46 6.31 -17.36
CA GLN A 121 8.37 7.22 -17.71
C GLN A 121 7.61 7.61 -16.44
N LEU A 122 7.59 8.92 -16.14
CA LEU A 122 6.76 9.51 -15.06
C LEU A 122 5.30 9.03 -15.10
N ARG A 123 4.81 8.68 -16.29
CA ARG A 123 3.48 8.09 -16.51
C ARG A 123 3.25 6.82 -15.70
N HIS A 124 4.20 5.89 -15.66
CA HIS A 124 4.04 4.62 -14.93
C HIS A 124 3.96 4.84 -13.42
N TYR A 125 4.74 5.79 -12.91
CA TYR A 125 4.68 6.19 -11.51
C TYR A 125 3.34 6.84 -11.15
N LEU A 126 2.82 7.74 -12.00
CA LEU A 126 1.52 8.38 -11.78
C LEU A 126 0.35 7.39 -11.82
N VAL A 127 0.42 6.36 -12.68
CA VAL A 127 -0.57 5.27 -12.71
C VAL A 127 -0.60 4.53 -11.38
N GLY A 128 0.56 4.13 -10.85
CA GLY A 128 0.65 3.52 -9.53
C GLY A 128 0.09 4.43 -8.43
N LEU A 129 0.52 5.69 -8.41
CA LEU A 129 0.11 6.68 -7.41
C LEU A 129 -1.40 6.96 -7.44
N SER A 130 -2.05 6.85 -8.61
CA SER A 130 -3.50 7.03 -8.73
C SER A 130 -4.32 5.96 -7.97
N LYS A 131 -3.74 4.78 -7.72
CA LYS A 131 -4.39 3.70 -6.94
C LYS A 131 -4.30 3.94 -5.43
N ALA A 132 -3.28 4.67 -4.97
CA ALA A 132 -3.01 4.89 -3.55
C ALA A 132 -4.21 5.48 -2.76
N PRO A 133 -4.95 6.49 -3.26
CA PRO A 133 -6.15 7.00 -2.59
C PRO A 133 -7.25 5.95 -2.42
N ILE A 134 -7.45 5.08 -3.41
CA ILE A 134 -8.49 4.05 -3.37
C ILE A 134 -8.17 3.03 -2.26
N PHE A 135 -6.92 2.58 -2.21
CA PHE A 135 -6.47 1.69 -1.13
C PHE A 135 -6.57 2.34 0.25
N ALA A 136 -6.25 3.63 0.35
CA ALA A 136 -6.36 4.38 1.60
C ALA A 136 -7.80 4.41 2.11
N MET A 137 -8.77 4.64 1.22
CA MET A 137 -10.19 4.62 1.58
C MET A 137 -10.61 3.25 2.10
N VAL A 138 -10.24 2.19 1.39
CA VAL A 138 -10.58 0.81 1.78
C VAL A 138 -10.02 0.48 3.17
N ILE A 139 -8.73 0.74 3.40
CA ILE A 139 -8.06 0.44 4.66
C ILE A 139 -8.69 1.23 5.83
N ALA A 140 -8.94 2.52 5.62
CA ALA A 140 -9.55 3.38 6.65
C ALA A 140 -10.97 2.92 6.99
N LEU A 141 -11.81 2.69 5.98
CA LEU A 141 -13.21 2.33 6.15
C LEU A 141 -13.36 0.95 6.78
N VAL A 142 -12.64 -0.05 6.28
CA VAL A 142 -12.69 -1.42 6.84
C VAL A 142 -12.21 -1.42 8.29
N GLY A 143 -11.09 -0.76 8.59
CA GLY A 143 -10.59 -0.66 9.96
C GLY A 143 -11.55 0.05 10.92
N CYS A 144 -12.23 1.10 10.47
CA CYS A 144 -13.23 1.76 11.30
C CYS A 144 -14.50 0.94 11.46
N LEU A 145 -14.98 0.32 10.38
CA LEU A 145 -16.20 -0.48 10.36
C LEU A 145 -16.10 -1.70 11.30
N GLU A 146 -15.00 -2.45 11.24
CA GLU A 146 -14.80 -3.58 12.16
C GLU A 146 -14.65 -3.11 13.61
N GLY A 147 -14.10 -1.91 13.85
CA GLY A 147 -14.07 -1.28 15.17
C GLY A 147 -15.47 -1.06 15.75
N PHE A 148 -16.41 -0.56 14.93
CA PHE A 148 -17.80 -0.38 15.36
C PHE A 148 -18.55 -1.69 15.57
N LYS A 149 -18.10 -2.82 14.98
CA LYS A 149 -18.70 -4.15 15.14
C LYS A 149 -18.23 -4.91 16.39
N VAL A 150 -17.27 -4.37 17.16
CA VAL A 150 -16.78 -4.97 18.40
C VAL A 150 -17.91 -5.13 19.43
N ALA A 151 -17.93 -6.24 20.18
CA ALA A 151 -19.01 -6.57 21.13
C ALA A 151 -18.72 -6.13 22.58
N GLY A 152 -17.62 -5.42 22.82
CA GLY A 152 -17.24 -4.88 24.13
C GLY A 152 -16.36 -5.81 24.98
N THR A 153 -15.94 -6.97 24.45
CA THR A 153 -14.98 -7.86 25.13
C THR A 153 -13.60 -7.76 24.50
N ALA A 154 -12.54 -7.94 25.30
CA ALA A 154 -11.16 -7.97 24.80
C ALA A 154 -10.95 -9.03 23.70
N GLN A 155 -11.61 -10.18 23.83
CA GLN A 155 -11.60 -11.22 22.79
C GLN A 155 -12.23 -10.73 21.48
N SER A 156 -13.40 -10.08 21.54
CA SER A 156 -14.06 -9.55 20.35
C SER A 156 -13.23 -8.45 19.65
N VAL A 157 -12.43 -7.69 20.40
CA VAL A 157 -11.48 -6.73 19.81
C VAL A 157 -10.44 -7.47 18.99
N GLY A 158 -9.81 -8.52 19.53
CA GLY A 158 -8.79 -9.32 18.83
C GLY A 158 -9.32 -10.02 17.56
N GLU A 159 -10.53 -10.57 17.63
CA GLU A 159 -11.20 -11.19 16.48
C GLU A 159 -11.48 -10.16 15.38
N ARG A 160 -12.02 -8.99 15.75
CA ARG A 160 -12.34 -7.91 14.80
C ARG A 160 -11.09 -7.25 14.23
N THR A 161 -10.01 -7.09 15.00
CA THR A 161 -8.73 -6.58 14.48
C THR A 161 -8.16 -7.51 13.42
N THR A 162 -8.21 -8.82 13.64
CA THR A 162 -7.73 -9.81 12.67
C THR A 162 -8.60 -9.81 11.42
N SER A 163 -9.93 -9.75 11.59
CA SER A 163 -10.87 -9.65 10.47
C SER A 163 -10.64 -8.39 9.64
N ALA A 164 -10.38 -7.24 10.28
CA ALA A 164 -10.08 -5.98 9.60
C ALA A 164 -8.84 -6.08 8.72
N VAL A 165 -7.77 -6.72 9.20
CA VAL A 165 -6.53 -6.92 8.43
C VAL A 165 -6.79 -7.80 7.21
N VAL A 166 -7.43 -8.96 7.42
CA VAL A 166 -7.70 -9.91 6.33
C VAL A 166 -8.60 -9.29 5.27
N GLN A 167 -9.68 -8.61 5.68
CA GLN A 167 -10.59 -7.93 4.76
C GLN A 167 -9.89 -6.79 4.01
N SER A 168 -9.11 -5.96 4.69
CA SER A 168 -8.39 -4.84 4.07
C SER A 168 -7.38 -5.32 3.03
N ILE A 169 -6.54 -6.31 3.37
CA ILE A 169 -5.54 -6.87 2.45
C ILE A 169 -6.23 -7.52 1.24
N SER A 170 -7.28 -8.31 1.48
CA SER A 170 -8.00 -9.00 0.40
C SER A 170 -8.64 -8.00 -0.57
N LEU A 171 -9.31 -6.96 -0.06
CA LEU A 171 -9.91 -5.93 -0.88
C LEU A 171 -8.88 -5.11 -1.65
N VAL A 172 -7.75 -4.76 -1.02
CA VAL A 172 -6.65 -4.05 -1.70
C VAL A 172 -6.12 -4.87 -2.88
N ILE A 173 -5.87 -6.18 -2.69
CA ILE A 173 -5.39 -7.07 -3.76
C ILE A 173 -6.42 -7.18 -4.90
N VAL A 174 -7.70 -7.37 -4.57
CA VAL A 174 -8.75 -7.47 -5.59
C VAL A 174 -8.88 -6.16 -6.38
N ILE A 175 -8.85 -5.01 -5.70
CA ILE A 175 -8.93 -3.70 -6.36
C ILE A 175 -7.69 -3.45 -7.21
N ASP A 176 -6.51 -3.86 -6.75
CA ASP A 176 -5.28 -3.72 -7.53
C ASP A 176 -5.34 -4.55 -8.81
N ALA A 177 -5.80 -5.80 -8.74
CA ALA A 177 -5.98 -6.66 -9.91
C ALA A 177 -6.99 -6.06 -10.91
N LEU A 178 -8.12 -5.55 -10.42
CA LEU A 178 -9.10 -4.86 -11.28
C LEU A 178 -8.52 -3.61 -11.93
N ALA A 179 -7.78 -2.81 -11.16
CA ALA A 179 -7.12 -1.61 -11.68
C ALA A 179 -6.05 -1.97 -12.71
N ALA A 180 -5.26 -3.03 -12.49
CA ALA A 180 -4.25 -3.49 -13.43
C ALA A 180 -4.87 -3.89 -14.78
N VAL A 181 -5.95 -4.69 -14.76
CA VAL A 181 -6.70 -5.06 -15.98
C VAL A 181 -7.24 -3.82 -16.69
N PHE A 182 -7.83 -2.90 -15.95
CA PHE A 182 -8.36 -1.66 -16.51
C PHE A 182 -7.29 -0.80 -17.20
N PHE A 183 -6.12 -0.59 -16.56
CA PHE A 183 -5.04 0.18 -17.16
C PHE A 183 -4.43 -0.51 -18.39
N MET A 184 -4.38 -1.86 -18.41
CA MET A 184 -3.96 -2.60 -19.59
C MET A 184 -4.92 -2.40 -20.77
N GLU A 185 -6.24 -2.48 -20.56
CA GLU A 185 -7.22 -2.25 -21.63
C GLU A 185 -7.19 -0.82 -22.18
N MET A 186 -6.90 0.16 -21.33
CA MET A 186 -6.85 1.57 -21.70
C MET A 186 -5.58 1.95 -22.47
N GLY A 187 -4.62 1.03 -22.65
CA GLY A 187 -3.36 1.26 -23.37
C GLY A 187 -2.33 2.09 -22.58
N TRP A 188 -2.32 1.95 -21.24
CA TRP A 188 -1.40 2.64 -20.34
C TRP A 188 -0.34 1.71 -19.76
#